data_AF-A0A7Y4ZFZ3-F1
#
_entry.id   AF-A0A7Y4ZFZ3-F1
#
_cell.length_a   1.000
_cell.length_b   1.000
_cell.length_c   1.000
_cell.angle_alpha   90.00
_cell.angle_beta   90.00
_cell.angle_gamma   90.00
#
_symmetry.space_group_name_H-M   'P 1'
#
loop_
_entity.id
_entity.type
_entity.pdbx_description
1 polymer ?
#
loop_
_entity_poly.entity_id
_entity_poly.type
_entity_poly.pdbx_seq_one_letter_code
_entity_poly.pdbx_strand_id
1 'polypeptide(L)'
;MQKPSALLLVLAATSFFARPALAEPPRASSDGLAMLRLLRGDADRAFAPTSGHIGALFELPPGVRGSDLGVDEVSPGIGRIRGTSAQLQGFAQTHPGLRLEVAPPLRLLNDRVGRYTRSASARVDGIDGTGVYTGIADTGLDVTHPDFLDENGKSRVAWLLDLSQKPRGVYPDVEKAFQITLSTGEVRGAVFAGTDIDAIIADPKKGPLPQDLNGHGTHVASIAAGNGGLGTNKTGYVGMAPKSKLVVVRLTRGTYSGIETDDLVTAARFIFDRADADKKAAVVNMSLGTDFGPHDGSLLWERTLAANVGPDKPGHVIVAAAGNSGSIDDPIHQSVYVSPGTKMRVPLFAPDAAANGRVQIWITKRKGANLDVGLEGPDGEWIAPIGPNSEQGKNTDGYNAGIFQGASDRSPIPEGSNGAVVVWSGA
;
A
#
# COMPACT_ATOMS: atom_id res chain seq x y z
N MET A 1 36.12 32.80 -11.97
CA MET A 1 36.94 31.58 -11.79
C MET A 1 36.66 31.00 -10.40
N GLN A 2 35.83 29.96 -10.33
CA GLN A 2 35.73 29.07 -9.17
C GLN A 2 35.59 27.67 -9.75
N LYS A 3 36.60 26.83 -9.56
CA LYS A 3 36.62 25.43 -10.01
C LYS A 3 35.86 24.59 -8.99
N PRO A 4 34.94 23.70 -9.39
CA PRO A 4 34.54 22.59 -8.54
C PRO A 4 35.56 21.46 -8.66
N SER A 5 36.11 21.03 -7.54
CA SER A 5 36.98 19.86 -7.43
C SER A 5 36.11 18.60 -7.52
N ALA A 6 36.11 17.93 -8.68
CA ALA A 6 35.53 16.61 -8.85
C ALA A 6 36.65 15.56 -8.72
N LEU A 7 36.54 14.67 -7.74
CA LEU A 7 37.40 13.49 -7.62
C LEU A 7 36.78 12.36 -8.47
N LEU A 8 37.44 11.98 -9.56
CA LEU A 8 36.99 10.94 -10.48
C LEU A 8 37.60 9.59 -10.07
N LEU A 9 36.76 8.61 -9.70
CA LEU A 9 37.18 7.23 -9.48
C LEU A 9 37.02 6.44 -10.78
N VAL A 10 38.12 5.95 -11.35
CA VAL A 10 38.13 5.07 -12.53
C VAL A 10 38.12 3.63 -12.06
N LEU A 11 37.11 2.85 -12.45
CA LEU A 11 37.04 1.41 -12.23
C LEU A 11 36.94 0.70 -13.59
N ALA A 12 37.96 -0.10 -13.92
CA ALA A 12 37.96 -0.98 -15.08
C ALA A 12 37.32 -2.32 -14.69
N ALA A 13 36.32 -2.76 -15.46
CA ALA A 13 35.69 -4.06 -15.28
C ALA A 13 36.33 -5.08 -16.22
N THR A 14 36.87 -6.17 -15.67
CA THR A 14 37.13 -7.40 -16.42
C THR A 14 36.23 -8.51 -15.88
N SER A 15 35.33 -8.97 -16.73
CA SER A 15 34.36 -10.05 -16.50
C SER A 15 35.03 -11.42 -16.48
N PHE A 16 34.67 -12.27 -15.50
CA PHE A 16 34.84 -13.71 -15.56
C PHE A 16 33.60 -14.43 -14.99
N PHE A 17 33.20 -15.49 -15.70
CA PHE A 17 32.04 -16.34 -15.43
C PHE A 17 32.15 -17.09 -14.09
N ALA A 18 31.05 -17.11 -13.32
CA ALA A 18 30.97 -17.75 -12.02
C ALA A 18 30.65 -19.26 -12.11
N ARG A 19 31.35 -20.07 -11.28
CA ARG A 19 30.86 -21.35 -10.75
C ARG A 19 30.34 -21.10 -9.33
N PRO A 20 29.33 -21.83 -8.84
CA PRO A 20 28.85 -21.66 -7.47
C PRO A 20 29.87 -22.31 -6.52
N ALA A 21 30.60 -21.47 -5.78
CA ALA A 21 31.44 -21.93 -4.67
C ALA A 21 30.59 -21.96 -3.40
N LEU A 22 30.61 -23.09 -2.69
CA LEU A 22 30.28 -23.16 -1.27
C LEU A 22 31.11 -22.08 -0.55
N ALA A 23 30.45 -21.18 0.19
CA ALA A 23 31.09 -20.02 0.77
C ALA A 23 32.19 -20.41 1.79
N GLU A 24 33.46 -20.29 1.39
CA GLU A 24 34.54 -20.06 2.34
C GLU A 24 34.29 -18.72 3.06
N PRO A 25 34.59 -18.59 4.36
CA PRO A 25 34.46 -17.31 5.07
C PRO A 25 35.31 -16.24 4.37
N PRO A 26 34.80 -15.01 4.20
CA PRO A 26 35.45 -13.99 3.40
C PRO A 26 36.85 -13.68 3.95
N ARG A 27 37.89 -13.92 3.14
CA ARG A 27 39.30 -13.85 3.55
C ARG A 27 39.88 -12.45 3.77
N ALA A 28 39.07 -11.41 3.90
CA ALA A 28 39.50 -10.11 4.42
C ALA A 28 38.29 -9.29 4.89
N SER A 29 38.03 -9.28 6.19
CA SER A 29 37.15 -8.28 6.80
C SER A 29 37.71 -6.87 6.58
N SER A 30 36.81 -5.91 6.37
CA SER A 30 37.11 -4.49 6.15
C SER A 30 37.78 -3.89 7.38
N ASP A 31 38.88 -3.13 7.20
CA ASP A 31 39.50 -2.35 8.29
C ASP A 31 39.00 -0.90 8.24
N GLY A 32 37.83 -0.67 8.81
CA GLY A 32 37.22 0.63 8.96
C GLY A 32 37.99 1.59 9.87
N LEU A 33 38.91 1.09 10.71
CA LEU A 33 39.73 1.94 11.58
C LEU A 33 40.72 2.77 10.78
N ALA A 34 41.16 2.30 9.62
CA ALA A 34 42.02 3.08 8.73
C ALA A 34 41.34 4.41 8.37
N MET A 35 40.03 4.39 8.09
CA MET A 35 39.26 5.61 7.82
C MET A 35 39.17 6.53 9.04
N LEU A 36 38.91 5.98 10.22
CA LEU A 36 38.84 6.74 11.47
C LEU A 36 40.19 7.42 11.80
N ARG A 37 41.30 6.72 11.64
CA ARG A 37 42.65 7.25 11.85
C ARG A 37 43.00 8.36 10.86
N LEU A 38 42.62 8.20 9.58
CA LEU A 38 42.88 9.18 8.54
C LEU A 38 42.06 10.46 8.72
N LEU A 39 40.79 10.35 9.15
CA LEU A 39 39.92 11.51 9.39
C LEU A 39 40.16 12.22 10.72
N ARG A 40 40.91 11.61 11.66
CA ARG A 40 41.27 12.19 12.96
C ARG A 40 40.03 12.77 13.69
N GLY A 41 40.07 14.04 14.08
CA GLY A 41 38.99 14.71 14.81
C GLY A 41 37.69 14.85 14.03
N ASP A 42 37.70 14.70 12.70
CA ASP A 42 36.50 14.76 11.87
C ASP A 42 35.78 13.41 11.77
N ALA A 43 36.38 12.32 12.27
CA ALA A 43 35.85 10.97 12.14
C ALA A 43 34.46 10.82 12.77
N ASP A 44 34.26 11.34 14.00
CA ASP A 44 32.97 11.27 14.69
C ASP A 44 31.88 12.03 13.94
N ARG A 45 32.20 13.19 13.36
CA ARG A 45 31.25 13.95 12.54
C ARG A 45 30.93 13.24 11.22
N ALA A 46 31.90 12.59 10.60
CA ALA A 46 31.71 11.92 9.31
C ALA A 46 30.89 10.63 9.44
N PHE A 47 31.11 9.86 10.50
CA PHE A 47 30.53 8.53 10.69
C PHE A 47 29.37 8.49 11.70
N ALA A 48 29.18 9.54 12.50
CA ALA A 48 28.08 9.68 13.44
C ALA A 48 27.53 11.11 13.52
N PRO A 49 27.15 11.73 12.38
CA PRO A 49 26.76 13.14 12.29
C PRO A 49 25.57 13.53 13.17
N THR A 50 24.73 12.58 13.58
CA THR A 50 23.51 12.83 14.36
C THR A 50 23.46 12.05 15.67
N SER A 51 23.92 10.80 15.70
CA SER A 51 23.87 9.92 16.87
C SER A 51 24.97 10.19 17.90
N GLY A 52 26.07 10.84 17.49
CA GLY A 52 27.27 10.99 18.33
C GLY A 52 28.05 9.70 18.60
N HIS A 53 27.60 8.57 18.04
CA HIS A 53 28.23 7.25 18.20
C HIS A 53 28.37 6.56 16.86
N ILE A 54 29.60 6.18 16.54
CA ILE A 54 29.97 5.37 15.37
C ILE A 54 29.63 3.91 15.69
N GLY A 55 28.88 3.26 14.81
CA GLY A 55 28.66 1.82 14.87
C GLY A 55 29.76 1.06 14.14
N ALA A 56 30.24 -0.02 14.74
CA ALA A 56 31.18 -0.93 14.10
C ALA A 56 30.75 -2.39 14.28
N LEU A 57 30.94 -3.17 13.22
CA LEU A 57 30.74 -4.62 13.20
C LEU A 57 32.08 -5.33 13.07
N PHE A 58 32.19 -6.53 13.62
CA PHE A 58 33.38 -7.36 13.44
C PHE A 58 33.04 -8.85 13.59
N GLU A 59 33.84 -9.72 12.99
CA GLU A 59 33.72 -11.16 13.15
C GLU A 59 34.30 -11.59 14.50
N LEU A 60 33.55 -12.43 15.23
CA LEU A 60 34.04 -13.08 16.44
C LEU A 60 34.90 -14.29 16.07
N PRO A 61 36.03 -14.52 16.76
CA PRO A 61 36.81 -15.73 16.57
C PRO A 61 35.96 -16.98 16.88
N PRO A 62 36.22 -18.13 16.22
CA PRO A 62 35.49 -19.36 16.48
C PRO A 62 35.50 -19.72 17.98
N GLY A 63 34.30 -19.93 18.55
CA GLY A 63 34.11 -20.29 19.95
C GLY A 63 34.18 -19.12 20.95
N VAL A 64 34.40 -17.89 20.50
CA VAL A 64 34.37 -16.69 21.35
C VAL A 64 32.98 -16.05 21.27
N ARG A 65 32.39 -15.74 22.43
CA ARG A 65 31.15 -14.98 22.50
C ARG A 65 31.44 -13.50 22.67
N GLY A 66 30.54 -12.63 22.22
CA GLY A 66 30.63 -11.18 22.41
C GLY A 66 30.72 -10.80 23.88
N SER A 67 30.04 -11.53 24.77
CA SER A 67 30.15 -11.35 26.23
C SER A 67 31.57 -11.54 26.76
N ASP A 68 32.36 -12.42 26.12
CA ASP A 68 33.74 -12.70 26.52
C ASP A 68 34.67 -11.53 26.17
N LEU A 69 34.23 -10.63 25.27
CA LEU A 69 34.91 -9.40 24.84
C LEU A 69 34.22 -8.13 25.36
N GLY A 70 33.17 -8.25 26.18
CA GLY A 70 32.41 -7.12 26.70
C GLY A 70 31.62 -6.33 25.64
N VAL A 71 31.20 -6.99 24.56
CA VAL A 71 30.41 -6.40 23.46
C VAL A 71 29.09 -7.14 23.23
N ASP A 72 28.19 -6.50 22.48
CA ASP A 72 26.97 -7.17 22.02
C ASP A 72 27.25 -8.07 20.81
N GLU A 73 26.54 -9.18 20.72
CA GLU A 73 26.42 -9.95 19.48
C GLU A 73 25.15 -9.53 18.72
N VAL A 74 25.28 -9.27 17.42
CA VAL A 74 24.11 -8.94 16.57
C VAL A 74 23.60 -10.14 15.78
N SER A 75 24.44 -11.16 15.62
CA SER A 75 24.17 -12.43 14.95
C SER A 75 25.26 -13.42 15.37
N PRO A 76 25.03 -14.75 15.36
CA PRO A 76 26.07 -15.72 15.67
C PRO A 76 27.36 -15.45 14.89
N GLY A 77 28.48 -15.28 15.61
CA GLY A 77 29.79 -15.00 15.02
C GLY A 77 30.02 -13.53 14.63
N ILE A 78 29.09 -12.61 14.93
CA ILE A 78 29.21 -11.18 14.58
C ILE A 78 29.00 -10.32 15.84
N GLY A 79 30.08 -9.66 16.26
CA GLY A 79 30.10 -8.68 17.33
C GLY A 79 29.77 -7.26 16.85
N ARG A 80 29.27 -6.43 17.76
CA ARG A 80 29.00 -5.00 17.56
C ARG A 80 29.55 -4.18 18.71
N ILE A 81 30.18 -3.07 18.37
CA ILE A 81 30.52 -2.00 19.31
C ILE A 81 29.99 -0.65 18.79
N ARG A 82 29.60 0.24 19.71
CA ARG A 82 29.21 1.62 19.42
C ARG A 82 29.99 2.57 20.32
N GLY A 83 30.53 3.64 19.75
CA GLY A 83 31.29 4.63 20.51
C GLY A 83 31.86 5.74 19.66
N THR A 84 32.63 6.62 20.29
CA THR A 84 33.45 7.61 19.59
C THR A 84 34.59 6.94 18.82
N SER A 85 35.16 7.63 17.85
CA SER A 85 36.35 7.22 17.10
C SER A 85 37.49 6.81 18.04
N ALA A 86 37.69 7.54 19.14
CA ALA A 86 38.69 7.21 20.15
C ALA A 86 38.39 5.88 20.87
N GLN A 87 37.14 5.64 21.26
CA GLN A 87 36.73 4.40 21.91
C GLN A 87 36.87 3.19 20.97
N LEU A 88 36.49 3.34 19.70
CA LEU A 88 36.67 2.28 18.70
C LEU A 88 38.14 1.96 18.44
N GLN A 89 38.99 3.00 18.35
CA GLN A 89 40.44 2.81 18.20
C GLN A 89 41.06 2.16 19.44
N GLY A 90 40.61 2.52 20.65
CA GLY A 90 41.05 1.89 21.90
C GLY A 90 40.66 0.41 21.97
N PHE A 91 39.42 0.07 21.61
CA PHE A 91 38.97 -1.32 21.55
C PHE A 91 39.78 -2.15 20.55
N ALA A 92 40.12 -1.58 19.40
CA ALA A 92 40.96 -2.25 18.40
C ALA A 92 42.39 -2.48 18.87
N GLN A 93 42.94 -1.58 19.70
CA GLN A 93 44.29 -1.74 20.27
C GLN A 93 44.34 -2.90 21.26
N THR A 94 43.28 -3.13 22.03
CA THR A 94 43.20 -4.27 22.96
C THR A 94 42.84 -5.59 22.26
N HIS A 95 42.33 -5.53 21.02
CA HIS A 95 41.96 -6.70 20.23
C HIS A 95 42.54 -6.64 18.80
N PRO A 96 43.87 -6.69 18.63
CA PRO A 96 44.54 -6.45 17.35
C PRO A 96 44.21 -7.46 16.23
N GLY A 97 43.64 -8.61 16.58
CA GLY A 97 43.16 -9.62 15.63
C GLY A 97 41.76 -9.36 15.09
N LEU A 98 41.00 -8.42 15.66
CA LEU A 98 39.64 -8.09 15.22
C LEU A 98 39.69 -6.92 14.25
N ARG A 99 39.05 -7.09 13.09
CA ARG A 99 38.89 -6.01 12.12
C ARG A 99 37.50 -5.42 12.23
N LEU A 100 37.45 -4.13 12.54
CA LEU A 100 36.21 -3.39 12.70
C LEU A 100 35.78 -2.81 11.36
N GLU A 101 34.65 -3.27 10.86
CA GLU A 101 33.93 -2.62 9.78
C GLU A 101 33.23 -1.37 10.30
N VAL A 102 33.55 -0.22 9.72
CA VAL A 102 32.93 1.07 10.03
C VAL A 102 32.41 1.67 8.73
N ALA A 103 31.15 2.09 8.73
CA ALA A 103 30.52 2.73 7.58
C ALA A 103 29.76 3.99 8.02
N PRO A 104 29.63 5.01 7.16
CA PRO A 104 28.75 6.14 7.45
C PRO A 104 27.30 5.66 7.67
N PRO A 105 26.44 6.46 8.32
CA PRO A 105 25.06 6.08 8.52
C PRO A 105 24.37 5.78 7.19
N LEU A 106 23.54 4.74 7.20
CA LEU A 106 22.68 4.46 6.06
C LEU A 106 21.78 5.67 5.80
N ARG A 107 21.70 6.07 4.53
CA ARG A 107 20.71 7.07 4.11
C ARG A 107 19.38 6.38 3.87
N LEU A 108 18.29 7.08 4.16
CA LEU A 108 16.97 6.66 3.72
C LEU A 108 16.93 6.63 2.19
N LEU A 109 16.28 5.60 1.65
CA LEU A 109 16.08 5.40 0.21
C LEU A 109 14.56 5.30 0.04
N ASN A 110 13.89 6.46 -0.09
CA ASN A 110 12.46 6.68 -0.46
C ASN A 110 12.00 8.12 -0.12
N ASP A 111 12.92 9.00 0.27
CA ASP A 111 12.72 10.36 0.80
C ASP A 111 12.85 11.47 -0.28
N ARG A 112 12.99 11.10 -1.57
CA ARG A 112 13.34 12.05 -2.65
C ARG A 112 12.23 12.38 -3.63
N VAL A 113 11.05 11.78 -3.47
CA VAL A 113 9.95 11.88 -4.45
C VAL A 113 9.53 13.33 -4.73
N GLY A 114 9.56 14.20 -3.71
CA GLY A 114 9.18 15.61 -3.85
C GLY A 114 9.98 16.40 -4.88
N ARG A 115 11.25 16.01 -5.14
CA ARG A 115 12.07 16.61 -6.20
C ARG A 115 11.54 16.28 -7.59
N TYR A 116 11.08 15.05 -7.78
CA TYR A 116 10.61 14.56 -9.09
C TYR A 116 9.17 14.99 -9.37
N THR A 117 8.32 15.04 -8.35
CA THR A 117 6.95 15.53 -8.47
C THR A 117 6.85 17.06 -8.48
N ARG A 118 7.95 17.76 -8.18
CA ARG A 118 8.01 19.23 -8.03
C ARG A 118 7.02 19.78 -6.98
N SER A 119 6.57 18.95 -6.04
CA SER A 119 5.55 19.32 -5.06
C SER A 119 5.97 20.51 -4.20
N ALA A 120 7.24 20.58 -3.82
CA ALA A 120 7.78 21.72 -3.07
C ALA A 120 7.66 23.05 -3.83
N SER A 121 7.92 23.05 -5.14
CA SER A 121 7.79 24.24 -5.99
C SER A 121 6.34 24.68 -6.10
N ALA A 122 5.43 23.73 -6.37
CA ALA A 122 4.00 24.01 -6.49
C ALA A 122 3.44 24.67 -5.23
N ARG A 123 3.86 24.20 -4.04
CA ARG A 123 3.44 24.79 -2.77
C ARG A 123 3.99 26.20 -2.53
N VAL A 124 5.21 26.50 -2.97
CA VAL A 124 5.77 27.86 -2.92
C VAL A 124 4.94 28.81 -3.79
N ASP A 125 4.42 28.32 -4.92
CA ASP A 125 3.52 29.07 -5.80
C ASP A 125 2.07 29.15 -5.28
N GLY A 126 1.80 28.68 -4.05
CA GLY A 126 0.49 28.70 -3.43
C GLY A 126 -0.44 27.55 -3.82
N ILE A 127 0.04 26.58 -4.60
CA ILE A 127 -0.71 25.37 -4.98
C ILE A 127 -0.50 24.31 -3.89
N ASP A 128 -1.18 24.49 -2.76
CA ASP A 128 -1.01 23.69 -1.54
C ASP A 128 -2.29 22.97 -1.07
N GLY A 129 -3.35 23.02 -1.87
CA GLY A 129 -4.65 22.41 -1.59
C GLY A 129 -5.61 23.26 -0.77
N THR A 130 -5.26 24.52 -0.47
CA THR A 130 -6.18 25.45 0.20
C THR A 130 -7.53 25.52 -0.51
N GLY A 131 -8.62 25.32 0.24
CA GLY A 131 -9.98 25.42 -0.28
C GLY A 131 -10.54 24.16 -0.96
N VAL A 132 -9.77 23.09 -1.02
CA VAL A 132 -10.16 21.79 -1.60
C VAL A 132 -10.22 20.73 -0.49
N TYR A 133 -11.15 19.78 -0.61
CA TYR A 133 -11.18 18.58 0.22
C TYR A 133 -10.40 17.43 -0.42
N THR A 134 -9.52 16.84 0.36
CA THR A 134 -8.85 15.58 0.02
C THR A 134 -9.65 14.44 0.64
N GLY A 135 -10.35 13.70 -0.20
CA GLY A 135 -11.14 12.53 0.14
C GLY A 135 -10.28 11.28 0.24
N ILE A 136 -10.39 10.52 1.34
CA ILE A 136 -9.67 9.25 1.54
C ILE A 136 -10.70 8.16 1.83
N ALA A 137 -10.86 7.22 0.90
CA ALA A 137 -11.71 6.04 1.07
C ALA A 137 -10.81 4.81 1.28
N ASP A 138 -10.60 4.42 2.54
CA ASP A 138 -9.51 3.50 2.90
C ASP A 138 -9.75 2.80 4.26
N THR A 139 -8.70 2.27 4.91
CA THR A 139 -8.76 1.53 6.19
C THR A 139 -9.02 2.40 7.41
N GLY A 140 -9.12 3.72 7.23
CA GLY A 140 -9.37 4.71 8.27
C GLY A 140 -8.29 5.79 8.31
N LEU A 141 -8.24 6.51 9.43
CA LEU A 141 -7.20 7.50 9.70
C LEU A 141 -6.83 7.50 11.19
N ASP A 142 -5.55 7.52 11.53
CA ASP A 142 -5.11 7.99 12.85
C ASP A 142 -5.28 9.51 12.94
N VAL A 143 -6.43 9.93 13.46
CA VAL A 143 -6.78 11.35 13.60
C VAL A 143 -5.91 12.11 14.63
N THR A 144 -5.09 11.40 15.41
CA THR A 144 -4.17 12.01 16.39
C THR A 144 -2.78 12.26 15.83
N HIS A 145 -2.48 11.73 14.64
CA HIS A 145 -1.17 11.90 14.02
C HIS A 145 -0.90 13.39 13.72
N PRO A 146 0.30 13.94 14.04
CA PRO A 146 0.61 15.36 13.88
C PRO A 146 0.38 15.92 12.47
N ASP A 147 0.51 15.09 11.43
CA ASP A 147 0.25 15.48 10.04
C ASP A 147 -1.19 15.96 9.79
N PHE A 148 -2.15 15.47 10.58
CA PHE A 148 -3.58 15.76 10.41
C PHE A 148 -4.11 16.72 11.48
N LEU A 149 -3.21 17.37 12.20
CA LEU A 149 -3.52 18.46 13.11
C LEU A 149 -3.01 19.78 12.53
N ASP A 150 -3.74 20.87 12.75
CA ASP A 150 -3.37 22.22 12.36
C ASP A 150 -2.39 22.85 13.36
N GLU A 151 -1.94 24.07 13.08
CA GLU A 151 -0.96 24.77 13.92
C GLU A 151 -1.41 24.99 15.38
N ASN A 152 -2.72 24.91 15.64
CA ASN A 152 -3.32 25.02 16.97
C ASN A 152 -3.62 23.65 17.61
N GLY A 153 -3.20 22.56 16.98
CA GLY A 153 -3.48 21.19 17.42
C GLY A 153 -4.92 20.73 17.17
N LYS A 154 -5.67 21.41 16.30
CA LYS A 154 -7.04 21.03 15.91
C LYS A 154 -7.04 20.13 14.69
N SER A 155 -8.03 19.26 14.58
CA SER A 155 -8.15 18.31 13.49
C SER A 155 -8.31 19.02 12.14
N ARG A 156 -7.54 18.56 11.14
CA ARG A 156 -7.71 18.92 9.73
C ARG A 156 -8.75 18.05 9.02
N VAL A 157 -9.27 17.03 9.70
CA VAL A 157 -10.40 16.24 9.20
C VAL A 157 -11.65 17.10 9.31
N ALA A 158 -12.28 17.40 8.17
CA ALA A 158 -13.56 18.09 8.13
C ALA A 158 -14.69 17.13 8.52
N TRP A 159 -14.69 15.94 7.91
CA TRP A 159 -15.71 14.91 8.11
C TRP A 159 -15.08 13.51 8.06
N LEU A 160 -15.62 12.59 8.85
CA LEU A 160 -15.24 11.18 8.82
C LEU A 160 -16.48 10.28 8.95
N LEU A 161 -16.61 9.30 8.06
CA LEU A 161 -17.57 8.19 8.15
C LEU A 161 -16.84 6.91 8.55
N ASP A 162 -17.25 6.28 9.64
CA ASP A 162 -16.67 5.02 10.11
C ASP A 162 -17.67 3.86 9.99
N LEU A 163 -17.49 3.04 8.95
CA LEU A 163 -18.34 1.86 8.69
C LEU A 163 -18.03 0.68 9.63
N SER A 164 -17.08 0.82 10.55
CA SER A 164 -16.81 -0.15 11.61
C SER A 164 -17.64 0.10 12.87
N GLN A 165 -18.18 1.30 13.06
CA GLN A 165 -18.87 1.70 14.29
C GLN A 165 -20.37 1.88 14.07
N LYS A 166 -21.16 1.72 15.15
CA LYS A 166 -22.59 2.04 15.12
C LYS A 166 -22.81 3.54 14.96
N PRO A 167 -23.89 3.99 14.29
CA PRO A 167 -24.26 5.40 14.26
C PRO A 167 -24.28 6.02 15.67
N ARG A 168 -23.76 7.23 15.80
CA ARG A 168 -23.64 7.95 17.07
C ARG A 168 -24.92 8.68 17.43
N GLY A 169 -25.79 8.94 16.45
CA GLY A 169 -27.00 9.75 16.60
C GLY A 169 -26.72 11.26 16.62
N VAL A 170 -25.47 11.68 16.37
CA VAL A 170 -25.05 13.10 16.39
C VAL A 170 -25.43 13.80 15.08
N TYR A 171 -25.35 13.08 13.95
CA TYR A 171 -25.74 13.57 12.63
C TYR A 171 -26.77 12.64 12.01
N PRO A 172 -27.98 12.53 12.59
CA PRO A 172 -28.93 11.45 12.27
C PRO A 172 -29.31 11.41 10.78
N ASP A 173 -29.43 12.56 10.11
CA ASP A 173 -29.77 12.60 8.68
C ASP A 173 -28.63 12.08 7.80
N VAL A 174 -27.38 12.45 8.12
CA VAL A 174 -26.19 12.01 7.39
C VAL A 174 -25.92 10.53 7.67
N GLU A 175 -25.97 10.13 8.94
CA GLU A 175 -25.82 8.74 9.34
C GLU A 175 -26.88 7.86 8.66
N LYS A 176 -28.15 8.27 8.65
CA LYS A 176 -29.20 7.53 7.95
C LYS A 176 -28.97 7.42 6.44
N ALA A 177 -28.38 8.43 5.80
CA ALA A 177 -28.11 8.43 4.37
C ALA A 177 -26.94 7.53 3.95
N PHE A 178 -25.96 7.32 4.84
CA PHE A 178 -24.70 6.62 4.54
C PHE A 178 -24.40 5.41 5.42
N GLN A 179 -25.28 5.08 6.36
CA GLN A 179 -25.19 3.85 7.13
C GLN A 179 -25.41 2.63 6.25
N ILE A 180 -24.85 1.52 6.69
CA ILE A 180 -25.05 0.19 6.12
C ILE A 180 -25.78 -0.69 7.13
N THR A 181 -26.55 -1.64 6.62
CA THR A 181 -27.20 -2.68 7.42
C THR A 181 -26.61 -4.02 7.01
N LEU A 182 -25.94 -4.69 7.95
CA LEU A 182 -25.38 -6.01 7.74
C LEU A 182 -26.49 -7.06 7.68
N SER A 183 -26.20 -8.24 7.13
CA SER A 183 -27.14 -9.37 7.06
C SER A 183 -27.63 -9.84 8.44
N THR A 184 -26.88 -9.53 9.51
CA THR A 184 -27.24 -9.75 10.91
C THR A 184 -28.30 -8.78 11.45
N GLY A 185 -28.66 -7.76 10.67
CA GLY A 185 -29.50 -6.63 11.08
C GLY A 185 -28.74 -5.53 11.82
N GLU A 186 -27.42 -5.68 12.02
CA GLU A 186 -26.60 -4.64 12.65
C GLU A 186 -26.43 -3.44 11.71
N VAL A 187 -26.66 -2.23 12.23
CA VAL A 187 -26.44 -0.97 11.51
C VAL A 187 -25.08 -0.37 11.87
N ARG A 188 -24.29 0.04 10.87
CA ARG A 188 -23.00 0.71 11.02
C ARG A 188 -22.91 1.98 10.17
N GLY A 189 -22.02 2.90 10.55
CA GLY A 189 -21.83 4.20 9.90
C GLY A 189 -21.85 5.35 10.89
N ALA A 190 -20.88 5.41 11.79
CA ALA A 190 -20.69 6.55 12.68
C ALA A 190 -20.15 7.75 11.91
N VAL A 191 -20.75 8.93 12.08
CA VAL A 191 -20.25 10.17 11.47
C VAL A 191 -19.59 11.06 12.52
N PHE A 192 -18.45 11.65 12.17
CA PHE A 192 -17.71 12.61 12.97
C PHE A 192 -17.45 13.86 12.14
N ALA A 193 -17.74 15.04 12.68
CA ALA A 193 -17.14 16.28 12.18
C ALA A 193 -15.80 16.54 12.86
N GLY A 194 -14.95 17.38 12.27
CA GLY A 194 -13.66 17.77 12.88
C GLY A 194 -13.80 18.29 14.32
N THR A 195 -14.88 19.01 14.62
CA THR A 195 -15.17 19.49 15.98
C THR A 195 -15.46 18.38 16.98
N ASP A 196 -16.02 17.26 16.54
CA ASP A 196 -16.21 16.09 17.41
C ASP A 196 -14.87 15.43 17.74
N ILE A 197 -14.03 15.28 16.72
CA ILE A 197 -12.69 14.74 16.86
C ILE A 197 -11.89 15.59 17.85
N ASP A 198 -11.91 16.92 17.67
CA ASP A 198 -11.28 17.86 18.61
C ASP A 198 -11.81 17.73 20.04
N ALA A 199 -13.13 17.59 20.19
CA ALA A 199 -13.76 17.47 21.48
C ALA A 199 -13.36 16.17 22.18
N ILE A 200 -13.24 15.07 21.44
CA ILE A 200 -12.82 13.76 21.97
C ILE A 200 -11.31 13.74 22.27
N ILE A 201 -10.47 14.35 21.42
CA ILE A 201 -9.03 14.51 21.70
C ILE A 201 -8.83 15.28 23.02
N ALA A 202 -9.59 16.35 23.23
CA ALA A 202 -9.51 17.15 24.46
C ALA A 202 -10.08 16.42 25.69
N ASP A 203 -11.11 15.60 25.51
CA ASP A 203 -11.73 14.80 26.58
C ASP A 203 -12.13 13.40 26.06
N PRO A 204 -11.26 12.39 26.23
CA PRO A 204 -11.51 11.02 25.75
C PRO A 204 -12.77 10.37 26.32
N LYS A 205 -13.38 10.92 27.37
CA LYS A 205 -14.65 10.41 27.93
C LYS A 205 -15.84 10.65 27.00
N LYS A 206 -15.72 11.55 26.02
CA LYS A 206 -16.78 11.86 25.05
C LYS A 206 -17.01 10.77 24.01
N GLY A 207 -16.12 9.79 23.92
CA GLY A 207 -16.28 8.62 23.06
C GLY A 207 -14.95 8.13 22.49
N PRO A 208 -14.96 6.99 21.78
CA PRO A 208 -13.78 6.55 21.06
C PRO A 208 -13.51 7.45 19.85
N LEU A 209 -12.23 7.69 19.58
CA LEU A 209 -11.82 8.30 18.31
C LEU A 209 -11.96 7.28 17.17
N PRO A 210 -12.26 7.74 15.94
CA PRO A 210 -12.00 6.94 14.76
C PRO A 210 -10.51 6.65 14.65
N GLN A 211 -10.17 5.43 14.21
CA GLN A 211 -8.80 4.94 14.13
C GLN A 211 -8.55 4.24 12.80
N ASP A 212 -7.29 4.04 12.47
CA ASP A 212 -6.83 3.15 11.42
C ASP A 212 -6.07 1.98 12.04
N LEU A 213 -6.70 0.80 12.08
CA LEU A 213 -6.09 -0.39 12.68
C LEU A 213 -5.08 -1.06 11.75
N ASN A 214 -5.09 -0.72 10.46
CA ASN A 214 -4.21 -1.31 9.45
C ASN A 214 -2.99 -0.42 9.18
N GLY A 215 -3.20 0.90 9.15
CA GLY A 215 -2.18 1.91 8.87
C GLY A 215 -2.10 2.33 7.40
N HIS A 216 -2.71 1.58 6.48
CA HIS A 216 -2.71 1.88 5.05
C HIS A 216 -3.36 3.24 4.74
N GLY A 217 -4.56 3.50 5.25
CA GLY A 217 -5.27 4.76 5.04
C GLY A 217 -4.54 5.97 5.61
N THR A 218 -3.91 5.83 6.77
CA THR A 218 -3.06 6.86 7.40
C THR A 218 -1.86 7.19 6.54
N HIS A 219 -1.19 6.17 6.01
CA HIS A 219 -0.04 6.34 5.12
C HIS A 219 -0.45 7.04 3.80
N VAL A 220 -1.55 6.58 3.19
CA VAL A 220 -2.13 7.19 1.97
C VAL A 220 -2.52 8.66 2.20
N ALA A 221 -3.18 8.96 3.31
CA ALA A 221 -3.59 10.31 3.67
C ALA A 221 -2.39 11.25 3.88
N SER A 222 -1.29 10.77 4.47
CA SER A 222 -0.07 11.57 4.64
C SER A 222 0.60 11.90 3.30
N ILE A 223 0.65 10.95 2.36
CA ILE A 223 1.15 11.22 0.99
C ILE A 223 0.31 12.31 0.31
N ALA A 224 -1.01 12.19 0.38
CA ALA A 224 -1.91 13.12 -0.29
C ALA A 224 -1.92 14.50 0.37
N ALA A 225 -2.00 14.57 1.70
CA ALA A 225 -2.32 15.80 2.42
C ALA A 225 -1.58 16.00 3.75
N GLY A 226 -0.58 15.19 4.10
CA GLY A 226 0.18 15.39 5.34
C GLY A 226 0.88 16.75 5.37
N ASN A 227 0.78 17.50 6.47
CA ASN A 227 1.44 18.82 6.57
C ASN A 227 2.91 18.72 7.03
N GLY A 228 3.41 17.51 7.28
CA GLY A 228 4.75 17.24 7.77
C GLY A 228 4.93 17.48 9.27
N GLY A 229 3.84 17.57 10.02
CA GLY A 229 3.81 17.59 11.48
C GLY A 229 3.80 18.99 12.12
N LEU A 230 3.75 18.98 13.46
CA LEU A 230 3.66 20.18 14.30
C LEU A 230 4.86 20.32 15.23
N GLY A 231 5.24 21.56 15.54
CA GLY A 231 6.28 21.86 16.55
C GLY A 231 7.60 21.11 16.31
N THR A 232 8.08 20.41 17.34
CA THR A 232 9.29 19.57 17.29
C THR A 232 9.13 18.29 16.47
N ASN A 233 7.89 17.91 16.12
CA ASN A 233 7.59 16.74 15.29
C ASN A 233 7.55 17.09 13.80
N LYS A 234 8.06 18.26 13.39
CA LYS A 234 8.20 18.60 11.97
C LYS A 234 9.25 17.69 11.32
N THR A 235 8.79 16.68 10.59
CA THR A 235 9.65 15.69 9.93
C THR A 235 10.24 16.20 8.61
N GLY A 236 9.60 17.23 8.04
CA GLY A 236 9.89 17.71 6.68
C GLY A 236 9.25 16.86 5.57
N TYR A 237 8.56 15.76 5.92
CA TYR A 237 7.82 14.94 4.97
C TYR A 237 6.42 15.51 4.75
N VAL A 238 6.32 16.42 3.78
CA VAL A 238 5.09 17.13 3.45
C VAL A 238 4.44 16.50 2.22
N GLY A 239 3.17 16.12 2.36
CA GLY A 239 2.33 15.59 1.29
C GLY A 239 2.06 16.60 0.17
N MET A 240 1.28 16.18 -0.83
CA MET A 240 1.03 16.99 -2.02
C MET A 240 0.22 18.25 -1.71
N ALA A 241 -0.86 18.12 -0.93
CA ALA A 241 -1.84 19.17 -0.63
C ALA A 241 -1.94 19.44 0.89
N PRO A 242 -0.89 19.95 1.55
CA PRO A 242 -0.81 20.03 3.00
C PRO A 242 -1.77 21.02 3.66
N LYS A 243 -2.41 21.92 2.90
CA LYS A 243 -3.45 22.84 3.40
C LYS A 243 -4.87 22.44 3.04
N SER A 244 -5.06 21.31 2.36
CA SER A 244 -6.39 20.73 2.18
C SER A 244 -6.95 20.23 3.52
N LYS A 245 -8.27 20.26 3.68
CA LYS A 245 -8.94 19.52 4.75
C LYS A 245 -9.28 18.12 4.25
N LEU A 246 -9.37 17.16 5.17
CA LEU A 246 -9.63 15.77 4.80
C LEU A 246 -11.11 15.42 4.98
N VAL A 247 -11.65 14.62 4.07
CA VAL A 247 -12.90 13.88 4.30
C VAL A 247 -12.56 12.40 4.20
N VAL A 248 -12.76 11.66 5.29
CA VAL A 248 -12.28 10.28 5.39
C VAL A 248 -13.44 9.32 5.49
N VAL A 249 -13.36 8.18 4.82
CA VAL A 249 -14.27 7.07 5.00
C VAL A 249 -13.45 5.85 5.37
N ARG A 250 -13.67 5.33 6.58
CA ARG A 250 -13.14 4.03 7.00
C ARG A 250 -14.05 2.93 6.48
N LEU A 251 -13.53 2.13 5.56
CA LEU A 251 -14.25 1.02 4.93
C LEU A 251 -14.07 -0.29 5.70
N THR A 252 -12.94 -0.47 6.40
CA THR A 252 -12.64 -1.71 7.12
C THR A 252 -13.35 -1.80 8.45
N ARG A 253 -13.88 -2.99 8.76
CA ARG A 253 -14.54 -3.29 10.06
C ARG A 253 -13.55 -3.80 11.11
N GLY A 254 -12.34 -4.19 10.70
CA GLY A 254 -11.24 -4.61 11.57
C GLY A 254 -9.88 -4.44 10.89
N THR A 255 -8.81 -4.99 11.47
CA THR A 255 -7.43 -4.83 10.94
C THR A 255 -7.23 -5.42 9.55
N TYR A 256 -7.84 -6.58 9.27
CA TYR A 256 -7.70 -7.33 8.03
C TYR A 256 -9.06 -7.71 7.41
N SER A 257 -10.09 -6.89 7.61
CA SER A 257 -11.38 -7.13 6.96
C SER A 257 -11.30 -6.82 5.47
N GLY A 258 -12.05 -7.58 4.65
CA GLY A 258 -12.33 -7.21 3.27
C GLY A 258 -13.03 -5.86 3.18
N ILE A 259 -13.02 -5.29 1.97
CA ILE A 259 -13.74 -4.07 1.61
C ILE A 259 -14.65 -4.45 0.45
N GLU A 260 -15.93 -4.18 0.58
CA GLU A 260 -16.92 -4.48 -0.44
C GLU A 260 -17.03 -3.34 -1.48
N THR A 261 -17.43 -3.67 -2.72
CA THR A 261 -17.49 -2.66 -3.81
C THR A 261 -18.54 -1.58 -3.58
N ASP A 262 -19.62 -1.90 -2.87
CA ASP A 262 -20.65 -0.93 -2.49
C ASP A 262 -20.19 0.04 -1.39
N ASP A 263 -19.21 -0.35 -0.56
CA ASP A 263 -18.57 0.57 0.39
C ASP A 263 -17.83 1.68 -0.35
N LEU A 264 -17.14 1.37 -1.45
CA LEU A 264 -16.45 2.38 -2.27
C LEU A 264 -17.44 3.37 -2.90
N VAL A 265 -18.59 2.87 -3.36
CA VAL A 265 -19.68 3.71 -3.86
C VAL A 265 -20.20 4.63 -2.75
N THR A 266 -20.43 4.09 -1.55
CA THR A 266 -20.87 4.85 -0.38
C THR A 266 -19.84 5.91 0.01
N ALA A 267 -18.55 5.57 -0.04
CA ALA A 267 -17.45 6.46 0.31
C ALA A 267 -17.35 7.66 -0.63
N ALA A 268 -17.36 7.42 -1.95
CA ALA A 268 -17.34 8.48 -2.95
C ALA A 268 -18.52 9.42 -2.76
N ARG A 269 -19.73 8.85 -2.60
CA ARG A 269 -20.94 9.64 -2.37
C ARG A 269 -20.86 10.46 -1.09
N PHE A 270 -20.41 9.89 0.01
CA PHE A 270 -20.26 10.62 1.28
C PHE A 270 -19.28 11.78 1.14
N ILE A 271 -18.10 11.54 0.54
CA ILE A 271 -17.09 12.59 0.37
C ILE A 271 -17.63 13.75 -0.47
N PHE A 272 -18.25 13.45 -1.61
CA PHE A 272 -18.81 14.48 -2.48
C PHE A 272 -20.00 15.20 -1.84
N ASP A 273 -20.90 14.47 -1.20
CA ASP A 273 -22.05 15.05 -0.49
C ASP A 273 -21.62 16.03 0.62
N ARG A 274 -20.60 15.67 1.41
CA ARG A 274 -20.03 16.57 2.42
C ARG A 274 -19.31 17.76 1.79
N ALA A 275 -18.61 17.57 0.67
CA ALA A 275 -17.95 18.65 -0.05
C ALA A 275 -18.97 19.65 -0.65
N ASP A 276 -20.03 19.15 -1.28
CA ASP A 276 -21.12 19.94 -1.86
C ASP A 276 -21.85 20.75 -0.78
N ALA A 277 -22.16 20.12 0.36
CA ALA A 277 -22.78 20.79 1.50
C ALA A 277 -21.91 21.96 2.02
N ASP A 278 -20.59 21.77 2.03
CA ASP A 278 -19.61 22.79 2.46
C ASP A 278 -19.20 23.75 1.33
N LYS A 279 -19.75 23.58 0.12
CA LYS A 279 -19.42 24.34 -1.11
C LYS A 279 -17.92 24.28 -1.44
N LYS A 280 -17.36 23.08 -1.42
CA LYS A 280 -15.94 22.78 -1.70
C LYS A 280 -15.82 21.83 -2.88
N ALA A 281 -14.74 21.98 -3.64
CA ALA A 281 -14.31 20.92 -4.55
C ALA A 281 -13.70 19.77 -3.74
N ALA A 282 -13.79 18.54 -4.26
CA ALA A 282 -13.21 17.36 -3.62
C ALA A 282 -12.51 16.44 -4.63
N VAL A 283 -11.39 15.88 -4.18
CA VAL A 283 -10.66 14.81 -4.87
C VAL A 283 -10.74 13.55 -4.02
N VAL A 284 -11.43 12.52 -4.48
CA VAL A 284 -11.55 11.22 -3.81
C VAL A 284 -10.40 10.32 -4.25
N ASN A 285 -9.55 9.93 -3.32
CA ASN A 285 -8.52 8.91 -3.53
C ASN A 285 -9.04 7.53 -3.10
N MET A 286 -8.89 6.56 -3.99
CA MET A 286 -9.20 5.14 -3.77
C MET A 286 -7.94 4.31 -4.04
N SER A 287 -7.17 4.06 -2.99
CA SER A 287 -5.95 3.23 -3.07
C SER A 287 -6.27 1.75 -2.90
N LEU A 288 -7.34 1.30 -3.56
CA LEU A 288 -7.93 -0.03 -3.44
C LEU A 288 -8.35 -0.51 -4.83
N GLY A 289 -8.45 -1.82 -5.02
CA GLY A 289 -8.84 -2.40 -6.31
C GLY A 289 -9.28 -3.85 -6.19
N THR A 290 -9.83 -4.38 -7.28
CA THR A 290 -10.20 -5.78 -7.42
C THR A 290 -9.89 -6.24 -8.83
N ASP A 291 -9.50 -7.51 -8.98
CA ASP A 291 -9.28 -8.14 -10.28
C ASP A 291 -10.56 -8.77 -10.85
N PHE A 292 -11.65 -8.78 -10.06
CA PHE A 292 -12.90 -9.41 -10.44
C PHE A 292 -13.80 -8.44 -11.22
N GLY A 293 -14.06 -8.80 -12.48
CA GLY A 293 -14.92 -8.05 -13.37
C GLY A 293 -14.45 -8.13 -14.82
N PRO A 294 -15.19 -7.53 -15.74
CA PRO A 294 -14.82 -7.43 -17.15
C PRO A 294 -13.76 -6.35 -17.45
N HIS A 295 -13.43 -5.47 -16.50
CA HIS A 295 -12.45 -4.37 -16.67
C HIS A 295 -12.77 -3.40 -17.82
N ASP A 296 -14.06 -3.25 -18.15
CA ASP A 296 -14.55 -2.39 -19.23
C ASP A 296 -15.50 -1.27 -18.74
N GLY A 297 -15.64 -1.10 -17.42
CA GLY A 297 -16.50 -0.08 -16.80
C GLY A 297 -17.99 -0.41 -16.85
N SER A 298 -18.35 -1.65 -17.20
CA SER A 298 -19.74 -2.09 -17.31
C SER A 298 -20.36 -2.59 -16.00
N LEU A 299 -19.61 -2.78 -14.91
CA LEU A 299 -20.24 -3.14 -13.65
C LEU A 299 -21.00 -1.95 -13.08
N LEU A 300 -22.10 -2.25 -12.37
CA LEU A 300 -22.98 -1.21 -11.83
C LEU A 300 -22.23 -0.29 -10.86
N TRP A 301 -21.35 -0.83 -10.02
CA TRP A 301 -20.58 -0.03 -9.07
C TRP A 301 -19.57 0.90 -9.79
N GLU A 302 -18.91 0.43 -10.85
CA GLU A 302 -18.01 1.23 -11.70
C GLU A 302 -18.76 2.40 -12.34
N ARG A 303 -19.92 2.12 -12.97
CA ARG A 303 -20.78 3.16 -13.56
C ARG A 303 -21.29 4.15 -12.51
N THR A 304 -21.60 3.67 -11.31
CA THR A 304 -22.08 4.52 -10.22
C THR A 304 -20.98 5.45 -9.75
N LEU A 305 -19.73 5.00 -9.65
CA LEU A 305 -18.59 5.87 -9.38
C LEU A 305 -18.39 6.89 -10.50
N ALA A 306 -18.40 6.44 -11.75
CA ALA A 306 -18.25 7.31 -12.92
C ALA A 306 -19.31 8.41 -12.99
N ALA A 307 -20.55 8.13 -12.56
CA ALA A 307 -21.64 9.11 -12.52
C ALA A 307 -21.43 10.26 -11.50
N ASN A 308 -20.45 10.16 -10.60
CA ASN A 308 -20.12 11.21 -9.64
C ASN A 308 -19.11 12.23 -10.19
N VAL A 309 -18.56 12.02 -11.39
CA VAL A 309 -17.58 12.89 -12.04
C VAL A 309 -18.03 13.28 -13.45
N GLY A 310 -17.40 14.31 -14.02
CA GLY A 310 -17.67 14.77 -15.39
C GLY A 310 -18.17 16.21 -15.47
N PRO A 311 -18.56 16.69 -16.67
CA PRO A 311 -18.92 18.09 -16.90
C PRO A 311 -20.07 18.60 -16.01
N ASP A 312 -21.02 17.73 -15.68
CA ASP A 312 -22.19 18.07 -14.84
C ASP A 312 -21.90 17.96 -13.33
N LYS A 313 -20.67 17.61 -12.95
CA LYS A 313 -20.20 17.45 -11.56
C LYS A 313 -18.94 18.29 -11.32
N PRO A 314 -19.01 19.63 -11.49
CA PRO A 314 -17.85 20.50 -11.38
C PRO A 314 -17.26 20.42 -9.96
N GLY A 315 -15.94 20.31 -9.87
CA GLY A 315 -15.24 20.18 -8.59
C GLY A 315 -15.16 18.76 -8.04
N HIS A 316 -15.69 17.75 -8.74
CA HIS A 316 -15.56 16.34 -8.36
C HIS A 316 -14.47 15.64 -9.17
N VAL A 317 -13.54 14.99 -8.48
CA VAL A 317 -12.50 14.15 -9.09
C VAL A 317 -12.39 12.84 -8.32
N ILE A 318 -12.24 11.73 -9.03
CA ILE A 318 -11.87 10.42 -8.44
C ILE A 318 -10.50 10.03 -9.00
N VAL A 319 -9.61 9.60 -8.11
CA VAL A 319 -8.30 9.03 -8.44
C VAL A 319 -8.25 7.62 -7.86
N ALA A 320 -8.10 6.62 -8.73
CA ALA A 320 -8.02 5.22 -8.35
C ALA A 320 -6.62 4.67 -8.61
N ALA A 321 -6.11 3.83 -7.72
CA ALA A 321 -4.89 3.08 -7.96
C ALA A 321 -5.11 2.02 -9.06
N ALA A 322 -4.09 1.75 -9.87
CA ALA A 322 -4.16 0.75 -10.94
C ALA A 322 -4.17 -0.71 -10.42
N GLY A 323 -3.87 -0.91 -9.13
CA GLY A 323 -3.67 -2.23 -8.53
C GLY A 323 -2.22 -2.72 -8.63
N ASN A 324 -1.89 -3.75 -7.86
CA ASN A 324 -0.55 -4.32 -7.76
C ASN A 324 -0.41 -5.68 -8.47
N SER A 325 -1.47 -6.12 -9.16
CA SER A 325 -1.58 -7.42 -9.83
C SER A 325 -0.78 -7.54 -11.14
N GLY A 326 0.03 -6.53 -11.48
CA GLY A 326 0.93 -6.55 -12.63
C GLY A 326 2.26 -7.27 -12.39
N SER A 327 2.44 -7.91 -11.23
CA SER A 327 3.65 -8.67 -10.90
C SER A 327 3.87 -9.84 -11.85
N ILE A 328 5.14 -10.10 -12.18
CA ILE A 328 5.54 -11.30 -12.94
C ILE A 328 5.71 -12.53 -12.06
N ASP A 329 5.83 -12.34 -10.75
CA ASP A 329 6.08 -13.43 -9.80
C ASP A 329 4.80 -14.23 -9.52
N ASP A 330 3.65 -13.55 -9.50
CA ASP A 330 2.32 -14.13 -9.29
C ASP A 330 1.34 -13.67 -10.40
N PRO A 331 1.51 -14.12 -11.65
CA PRO A 331 0.73 -13.62 -12.77
C PRO A 331 -0.72 -14.10 -12.69
N ILE A 332 -1.67 -13.17 -12.58
CA ILE A 332 -3.11 -13.46 -12.51
C ILE A 332 -3.88 -13.06 -13.78
N HIS A 333 -3.19 -12.56 -14.81
CA HIS A 333 -3.77 -12.17 -16.09
C HIS A 333 -3.04 -12.86 -17.25
N GLN A 334 -3.81 -13.41 -18.20
CA GLN A 334 -3.28 -14.00 -19.42
C GLN A 334 -4.09 -13.59 -20.65
N SER A 335 -3.41 -13.33 -21.76
CA SER A 335 -4.02 -13.14 -23.08
C SER A 335 -3.70 -14.32 -23.98
N VAL A 336 -4.72 -14.83 -24.67
CA VAL A 336 -4.58 -15.96 -25.60
C VAL A 336 -5.22 -15.68 -26.95
N TYR A 337 -4.71 -16.33 -28.00
CA TYR A 337 -5.31 -16.36 -29.31
C TYR A 337 -5.72 -17.79 -29.65
N VAL A 338 -7.02 -18.00 -29.91
CA VAL A 338 -7.56 -19.32 -30.26
C VAL A 338 -7.83 -19.34 -31.77
N SER A 339 -7.13 -20.21 -32.49
CA SER A 339 -7.34 -20.38 -33.93
C SER A 339 -8.72 -20.97 -34.22
N PRO A 340 -9.43 -20.54 -35.28
CA PRO A 340 -10.72 -21.10 -35.64
C PRO A 340 -10.69 -22.63 -35.76
N GLY A 341 -11.69 -23.30 -35.17
CA GLY A 341 -11.80 -24.76 -35.20
C GLY A 341 -10.81 -25.52 -34.29
N THR A 342 -10.05 -24.83 -33.45
CA THR A 342 -9.09 -25.45 -32.53
C THR A 342 -9.53 -25.33 -31.08
N LYS A 343 -9.15 -26.33 -30.25
CA LYS A 343 -9.28 -26.26 -28.79
C LYS A 343 -7.96 -25.78 -28.21
N MET A 344 -7.99 -24.70 -27.43
CA MET A 344 -6.84 -24.22 -26.66
C MET A 344 -7.09 -24.47 -25.18
N ARG A 345 -6.08 -25.01 -24.49
CA ARG A 345 -6.10 -25.16 -23.04
C ARG A 345 -5.28 -24.05 -22.41
N VAL A 346 -5.85 -23.41 -21.39
CA VAL A 346 -5.16 -22.40 -20.58
C VAL A 346 -4.90 -23.05 -19.22
N PRO A 347 -3.66 -23.46 -18.91
CA PRO A 347 -3.35 -24.09 -17.65
C PRO A 347 -3.50 -23.07 -16.51
N LEU A 348 -4.10 -23.52 -15.41
CA LEU A 348 -4.28 -22.74 -14.20
C LEU A 348 -3.52 -23.45 -13.10
N PHE A 349 -2.58 -22.74 -12.47
CA PHE A 349 -1.75 -23.29 -11.42
C PHE A 349 -2.31 -22.88 -10.06
N ALA A 350 -2.76 -23.85 -9.28
CA ALA A 350 -3.12 -23.68 -7.88
C ALA A 350 -2.01 -24.31 -7.02
N PRO A 351 -1.10 -23.51 -6.41
CA PRO A 351 0.09 -24.04 -5.74
C PRO A 351 -0.22 -24.88 -4.49
N ASP A 352 -1.38 -24.68 -3.86
CA ASP A 352 -1.84 -25.44 -2.69
C ASP A 352 -3.09 -26.27 -3.02
N ALA A 353 -2.90 -27.48 -3.55
CA ALA A 353 -3.98 -28.45 -3.83
C ALA A 353 -4.70 -28.99 -2.57
N ALA A 354 -4.35 -28.53 -1.37
CA ALA A 354 -4.91 -28.98 -0.10
C ALA A 354 -5.92 -28.00 0.52
N ALA A 355 -6.11 -26.82 -0.07
CA ALA A 355 -7.02 -25.81 0.44
C ALA A 355 -8.32 -25.79 -0.38
N ASN A 356 -9.47 -25.85 0.29
CA ASN A 356 -10.78 -25.52 -0.29
C ASN A 356 -10.72 -24.10 -0.88
N GLY A 357 -10.37 -24.01 -2.15
CA GLY A 357 -10.16 -22.75 -2.85
C GLY A 357 -11.48 -22.20 -3.40
N ARG A 358 -11.46 -20.93 -3.77
CA ARG A 358 -12.50 -20.31 -4.59
C ARG A 358 -11.79 -19.55 -5.69
N VAL A 359 -12.15 -19.83 -6.93
CA VAL A 359 -11.59 -19.14 -8.07
C VAL A 359 -12.71 -18.60 -8.95
N GLN A 360 -12.49 -17.40 -9.45
CA GLN A 360 -13.31 -16.77 -10.45
C GLN A 360 -12.39 -16.25 -11.55
N ILE A 361 -12.70 -16.63 -12.78
CA ILE A 361 -11.98 -16.21 -14.00
C ILE A 361 -12.96 -15.44 -14.86
N TRP A 362 -12.55 -14.22 -15.20
CA TRP A 362 -13.24 -13.39 -16.18
C TRP A 362 -12.51 -13.50 -17.53
N ILE A 363 -13.24 -13.96 -18.54
CA ILE A 363 -12.74 -14.09 -19.91
C ILE A 363 -13.37 -12.98 -20.72
N THR A 364 -12.59 -11.98 -21.10
CA THR A 364 -13.04 -10.92 -22.02
C THR A 364 -12.74 -11.30 -23.46
N LYS A 365 -13.70 -11.08 -24.35
CA LYS A 365 -13.61 -11.47 -25.75
C LYS A 365 -13.58 -10.25 -26.65
N ARG A 366 -12.65 -10.23 -27.62
CA ARG A 366 -12.63 -9.22 -28.67
C ARG A 366 -13.94 -9.26 -29.47
N LYS A 367 -14.35 -8.11 -30.01
CA LYS A 367 -15.53 -8.00 -30.87
C LYS A 367 -15.44 -9.00 -32.04
N GLY A 368 -16.49 -9.79 -32.23
CA GLY A 368 -16.57 -10.82 -33.28
C GLY A 368 -15.95 -12.17 -32.91
N ALA A 369 -15.30 -12.30 -31.75
CA ALA A 369 -14.82 -13.61 -31.29
C ALA A 369 -16.00 -14.49 -30.88
N ASN A 370 -16.07 -15.69 -31.47
CA ASN A 370 -16.99 -16.75 -31.09
C ASN A 370 -16.20 -17.90 -30.49
N LEU A 371 -16.35 -18.13 -29.19
CA LEU A 371 -15.59 -19.12 -28.44
C LEU A 371 -16.54 -19.89 -27.53
N ASP A 372 -16.44 -21.21 -27.58
CA ASP A 372 -17.00 -22.10 -26.58
C ASP A 372 -16.01 -22.21 -25.41
N VAL A 373 -16.53 -22.27 -24.19
CA VAL A 373 -15.72 -22.26 -22.95
C VAL A 373 -16.14 -23.46 -22.13
N GLY A 374 -15.14 -24.25 -21.73
CA GLY A 374 -15.29 -25.41 -20.85
C GLY A 374 -14.31 -25.34 -19.69
N LEU A 375 -14.45 -26.26 -18.74
CA LEU A 375 -13.59 -26.37 -17.56
C LEU A 375 -13.14 -27.81 -17.37
N GLU A 376 -11.83 -28.01 -17.35
CA GLU A 376 -11.19 -29.27 -16.99
C GLU A 376 -10.58 -29.09 -15.58
N GLY A 377 -10.87 -30.02 -14.68
CA GLY A 377 -10.25 -30.10 -13.36
C GLY A 377 -9.21 -31.22 -13.28
N PRO A 378 -8.66 -31.50 -12.07
CA PRO A 378 -7.56 -32.45 -11.89
C PRO A 378 -7.89 -33.90 -12.29
N ASP A 379 -9.17 -34.28 -12.23
CA ASP A 379 -9.70 -35.61 -12.56
C ASP A 379 -10.36 -35.69 -13.96
N GLY A 380 -10.25 -34.63 -14.77
CA GLY A 380 -10.72 -34.60 -16.15
C GLY A 380 -11.74 -33.50 -16.44
N GLU A 381 -12.70 -33.77 -17.30
CA GLU A 381 -13.68 -32.76 -17.71
C GLU A 381 -14.72 -32.51 -16.61
N TRP A 382 -14.73 -31.28 -16.08
CA TRP A 382 -15.78 -30.84 -15.17
C TRP A 382 -16.98 -30.36 -15.96
N ILE A 383 -16.78 -29.44 -16.90
CA ILE A 383 -17.84 -28.87 -17.73
C ILE A 383 -17.37 -28.87 -19.18
N ALA A 384 -18.10 -29.57 -20.06
CA ALA A 384 -17.85 -29.56 -21.50
C ALA A 384 -17.93 -28.13 -22.07
N PRO A 385 -17.26 -27.83 -23.19
CA PRO A 385 -17.39 -26.51 -23.81
C PRO A 385 -18.84 -26.17 -24.16
N ILE A 386 -19.31 -25.04 -23.64
CA ILE A 386 -20.64 -24.50 -23.94
C ILE A 386 -20.51 -23.24 -24.79
N GLY A 387 -21.48 -23.00 -25.68
CA GLY A 387 -21.46 -21.87 -26.62
C GLY A 387 -21.94 -20.54 -26.01
N PRO A 388 -21.98 -19.46 -26.81
CA PRO A 388 -22.49 -18.16 -26.38
C PRO A 388 -23.93 -18.23 -25.86
N ASN A 389 -24.28 -17.33 -24.93
CA ASN A 389 -25.61 -17.19 -24.33
C ASN A 389 -26.10 -18.45 -23.60
N SER A 390 -25.18 -19.18 -22.98
CA SER A 390 -25.47 -20.40 -22.23
C SER A 390 -24.81 -20.36 -20.85
N GLU A 391 -25.31 -21.23 -19.97
CA GLU A 391 -24.74 -21.43 -18.64
C GLU A 391 -24.78 -22.91 -18.31
N GLN A 392 -23.78 -23.39 -17.56
CA GLN A 392 -23.73 -24.76 -17.08
C GLN A 392 -23.02 -24.81 -15.73
N GLY A 393 -23.51 -25.67 -14.84
CA GLY A 393 -22.88 -25.94 -13.55
C GLY A 393 -22.72 -27.43 -13.30
N LYS A 394 -21.77 -27.77 -12.42
CA LYS A 394 -21.55 -29.13 -11.91
C LYS A 394 -21.22 -29.05 -10.43
N ASN A 395 -22.06 -29.67 -9.62
CA ASN A 395 -21.91 -29.73 -8.17
C ASN A 395 -21.68 -31.17 -7.74
N THR A 396 -20.70 -31.37 -6.86
CA THR A 396 -20.29 -32.67 -6.33
C THR A 396 -19.98 -32.52 -4.84
N ASP A 397 -19.67 -33.63 -4.16
CA ASP A 397 -19.24 -33.58 -2.76
C ASP A 397 -17.85 -32.93 -2.58
N GLY A 398 -17.01 -32.92 -3.63
CA GLY A 398 -15.64 -32.39 -3.59
C GLY A 398 -15.46 -30.98 -4.16
N TYR A 399 -16.27 -30.61 -5.17
CA TYR A 399 -16.23 -29.31 -5.82
C TYR A 399 -17.58 -28.88 -6.38
N ASN A 400 -17.73 -27.56 -6.52
CA ASN A 400 -18.78 -26.91 -7.29
C ASN A 400 -18.15 -26.04 -8.37
N ALA A 401 -18.65 -26.14 -9.60
CA ALA A 401 -18.15 -25.38 -10.74
C ALA A 401 -19.29 -24.81 -11.57
N GLY A 402 -19.03 -23.69 -12.25
CA GLY A 402 -19.99 -23.03 -13.12
C GLY A 402 -19.32 -22.22 -14.24
N ILE A 403 -19.98 -22.17 -15.39
CA ILE A 403 -19.62 -21.33 -16.53
C ILE A 403 -20.83 -20.51 -16.95
N PHE A 404 -20.64 -19.21 -17.10
CA PHE A 404 -21.59 -18.29 -17.73
C PHE A 404 -20.97 -17.76 -19.03
N GLN A 405 -21.71 -17.80 -20.12
CA GLN A 405 -21.27 -17.36 -21.45
C GLN A 405 -22.18 -16.25 -21.98
N GLY A 406 -21.66 -15.02 -22.05
CA GLY A 406 -22.42 -13.84 -22.47
C GLY A 406 -23.33 -13.27 -21.38
N ALA A 407 -23.86 -12.08 -21.65
CA ALA A 407 -24.83 -11.41 -20.78
C ALA A 407 -26.23 -12.03 -20.93
N SER A 408 -26.95 -12.15 -19.82
CA SER A 408 -28.34 -12.58 -19.74
C SER A 408 -28.92 -12.20 -18.38
N ASP A 409 -30.23 -12.32 -18.19
CA ASP A 409 -30.90 -12.08 -16.89
C ASP A 409 -30.40 -12.99 -15.76
N ARG A 410 -29.68 -14.08 -16.09
CA ARG A 410 -29.10 -15.04 -15.14
C ARG A 410 -27.58 -15.00 -15.11
N SER A 411 -26.95 -14.12 -15.89
CA SER A 411 -25.50 -14.02 -16.00
C SER A 411 -24.93 -12.93 -15.09
N PRO A 412 -23.75 -13.15 -14.48
CA PRO A 412 -23.02 -12.09 -13.80
C PRO A 412 -22.39 -11.08 -14.78
N ILE A 413 -22.39 -11.37 -16.09
CA ILE A 413 -21.79 -10.52 -17.11
C ILE A 413 -22.77 -9.41 -17.47
N PRO A 414 -22.40 -8.12 -17.31
CA PRO A 414 -23.26 -7.00 -17.64
C PRO A 414 -23.64 -6.95 -19.12
N GLU A 415 -24.83 -6.43 -19.40
CA GLU A 415 -25.24 -6.11 -20.77
C GLU A 415 -24.21 -5.17 -21.43
N GLY A 416 -23.85 -5.47 -22.68
CA GLY A 416 -22.82 -4.75 -23.43
C GLY A 416 -21.40 -5.32 -23.30
N SER A 417 -21.12 -6.13 -22.27
CA SER A 417 -19.86 -6.86 -22.17
C SER A 417 -19.89 -8.16 -22.96
N ASN A 418 -18.77 -8.48 -23.59
CA ASN A 418 -18.59 -9.71 -24.34
C ASN A 418 -17.58 -10.61 -23.62
N GLY A 419 -18.04 -11.72 -23.08
CA GLY A 419 -17.16 -12.57 -22.29
C GLY A 419 -17.77 -13.86 -21.79
N ALA A 420 -17.02 -14.52 -20.91
CA ALA A 420 -17.47 -15.64 -20.11
C ALA A 420 -16.93 -15.50 -18.68
N VAL A 421 -17.62 -16.09 -17.72
CA VAL A 421 -17.17 -16.19 -16.33
C VAL A 421 -17.12 -17.65 -15.95
N VAL A 422 -15.97 -18.10 -15.47
CA VAL A 422 -15.78 -19.45 -14.93
C VAL A 422 -15.58 -19.31 -13.44
N VAL A 423 -16.32 -20.08 -12.65
CA VAL A 423 -16.18 -20.14 -11.20
C VAL A 423 -16.01 -21.57 -10.76
N TRP A 424 -15.19 -21.81 -9.75
CA TRP A 424 -15.23 -23.06 -9.01
C TRP A 424 -14.80 -22.86 -7.56
N SER A 425 -15.24 -23.78 -6.71
CA SER A 425 -14.82 -23.89 -5.33
C SER A 425 -14.76 -25.35 -4.92
N GLY A 426 -13.74 -25.74 -4.17
CA GLY A 426 -13.54 -27.13 -3.77
C GLY A 426 -12.07 -27.50 -3.63
N ALA A 427 -11.83 -28.77 -3.38
CA ALA A 427 -10.51 -29.38 -3.31
C ALA A 427 -9.96 -29.74 -4.70
#